data_AF-A0A2J6X968-F1
#
_entry.id   AF-A0A2J6X968-F1
#
_cell.length_a   1.000
_cell.length_b   1.000
_cell.length_c   1.000
_cell.angle_alpha   90.00
_cell.angle_beta   90.00
_cell.angle_gamma   90.00
#
_symmetry.space_group_name_H-M   'P 1'
#
loop_
_entity.id
_entity.type
_entity.pdbx_description
1 polymer ?
#
loop_
_entity_poly.entity_id
_entity_poly.type
_entity_poly.pdbx_seq_one_letter_code
_entity_poly.pdbx_strand_id
1 'polypeptide(L)'
;MPYKDVILKYLSHISPKEIAEFVGVNSEAVESLSEEIKDIRIADLHADFVLRTNEKILHVEFQQEMKRDDLDRFFVYNAILTRQFHESINTYIIYIGTVKIPDQRVIGEMARFEPAVIEYSRWIQKQCLRRQKVEMGI
;
A
#
# COMPACT_ATOMS: atom_id res chain seq x y z
N MET A 1 -9.86 1.69 15.95
CA MET A 1 -9.59 1.60 14.49
C MET A 1 -10.87 1.92 13.74
N PRO A 2 -10.82 2.78 12.71
CA PRO A 2 -11.96 3.04 11.84
C PRO A 2 -12.46 1.74 11.19
N TYR A 3 -13.77 1.51 11.19
CA TYR A 3 -14.42 0.30 10.65
C TYR A 3 -13.99 -0.07 9.21
N LYS A 4 -13.73 0.94 8.36
CA LYS A 4 -13.30 0.72 6.97
C LYS A 4 -11.90 0.10 6.88
N ASP A 5 -10.98 0.46 7.77
CA ASP A 5 -9.60 -0.05 7.73
C ASP A 5 -9.57 -1.52 8.10
N VAL A 6 -10.38 -1.91 9.10
CA VAL A 6 -10.57 -3.32 9.48
C VAL A 6 -11.13 -4.13 8.30
N ILE A 7 -12.16 -3.63 7.61
CA ILE A 7 -12.71 -4.32 6.44
C ILE A 7 -11.68 -4.45 5.33
N LEU A 8 -10.96 -3.37 4.99
CA LEU A 8 -9.98 -3.41 3.92
C LEU A 8 -8.84 -4.39 4.22
N LYS A 9 -8.41 -4.43 5.48
CA LYS A 9 -7.43 -5.42 5.95
C LYS A 9 -7.95 -6.86 5.83
N TYR A 10 -9.19 -7.12 6.22
CA TYR A 10 -9.80 -8.44 6.01
C TYR A 10 -9.95 -8.79 4.52
N LEU A 11 -10.38 -7.84 3.69
CA LEU A 11 -10.52 -8.02 2.25
C LEU A 11 -9.17 -8.32 1.59
N SER A 12 -8.08 -7.68 2.03
CA SER A 12 -6.75 -7.96 1.50
C SER A 12 -6.24 -9.36 1.87
N HIS A 13 -6.65 -9.92 3.01
CA HIS A 13 -6.34 -11.32 3.34
C HIS A 13 -7.03 -12.33 2.42
N ILE A 14 -8.29 -12.08 2.06
CA ILE A 14 -9.07 -12.99 1.22
C ILE A 14 -8.84 -12.78 -0.28
N SER A 15 -8.35 -11.61 -0.68
CA SER A 15 -8.24 -11.16 -2.08
C SER A 15 -6.91 -10.43 -2.36
N PRO A 16 -5.75 -11.09 -2.15
CA PRO A 16 -4.43 -10.48 -2.34
C PRO A 16 -4.17 -10.07 -3.80
N LYS A 17 -4.71 -10.82 -4.76
CA LYS A 17 -4.56 -10.52 -6.20
C LYS A 17 -5.25 -9.22 -6.57
N GLU A 18 -6.47 -9.00 -6.09
CA GLU A 18 -7.25 -7.80 -6.32
C GLU A 18 -6.56 -6.56 -5.74
N ILE A 19 -5.86 -6.70 -4.60
CA ILE A 19 -5.04 -5.63 -4.04
C ILE A 19 -3.82 -5.31 -4.91
N ALA A 20 -3.10 -6.33 -5.40
CA ALA A 20 -1.99 -6.13 -6.33
C ALA A 20 -2.47 -5.38 -7.59
N GLU A 21 -3.58 -5.80 -8.18
CA GLU A 21 -4.18 -5.14 -9.34
C GLU A 21 -4.61 -3.71 -9.04
N PHE A 22 -5.19 -3.47 -7.85
CA PHE A 22 -5.60 -2.14 -7.39
C PHE A 22 -4.42 -1.17 -7.34
N VAL A 23 -3.26 -1.63 -6.86
CA VAL A 23 -2.03 -0.82 -6.86
C VAL A 23 -1.31 -0.76 -8.21
N GLY A 24 -1.93 -1.30 -9.27
CA GLY A 24 -1.43 -1.26 -10.64
C GLY A 24 -0.42 -2.36 -10.96
N VAL A 25 -0.34 -3.41 -10.14
CA VAL A 25 0.54 -4.56 -10.34
C VAL A 25 -0.29 -5.74 -10.82
N ASN A 26 -0.19 -6.05 -12.11
CA ASN A 26 -0.86 -7.21 -12.69
C ASN A 26 0.08 -8.42 -12.66
N SER A 27 -0.25 -9.45 -11.87
CA SER A 27 0.53 -10.68 -11.71
C SER A 27 -0.39 -11.88 -11.63
N GLU A 28 -0.02 -12.98 -12.30
CA GLU A 28 -0.78 -14.23 -12.26
C GLU A 28 -0.66 -14.95 -10.92
N ALA A 29 0.49 -14.82 -10.25
CA ALA A 29 0.73 -15.34 -8.92
C ALA A 29 0.93 -14.18 -7.94
N VAL A 30 0.15 -14.19 -6.86
CA VAL A 30 0.26 -13.26 -5.74
C VAL A 30 0.13 -14.05 -4.45
N GLU A 31 1.13 -13.92 -3.58
CA GLU A 31 1.19 -14.58 -2.28
C GLU A 31 1.17 -13.53 -1.16
N SER A 32 0.44 -13.81 -0.09
CA SER A 32 0.44 -13.00 1.13
C SER A 32 1.60 -13.40 2.02
N LEU A 33 2.51 -12.47 2.31
CA LEU A 33 3.63 -12.69 3.25
C LEU A 33 3.32 -12.22 4.67
N SER A 34 2.15 -11.62 4.90
CA SER A 34 1.80 -10.95 6.17
C SER A 34 1.91 -11.86 7.41
N GLU A 35 1.67 -13.17 7.28
CA GLU A 35 1.77 -14.14 8.38
C GLU A 35 3.20 -14.68 8.59
N GLU A 36 4.09 -14.55 7.60
CA GLU A 36 5.48 -15.00 7.67
C GLU A 36 6.42 -13.97 8.32
N ILE A 37 5.90 -12.78 8.62
CA ILE A 37 6.60 -11.72 9.34
C ILE A 37 6.66 -12.13 10.83
N LYS A 38 7.58 -13.06 11.15
CA LYS A 38 7.60 -13.80 12.42
C LYS A 38 8.06 -13.00 13.64
N ASP A 39 8.82 -11.91 13.49
CA ASP A 39 9.49 -11.27 14.64
C ASP A 39 9.68 -9.73 14.56
N ILE A 40 8.87 -8.99 13.81
CA ILE A 40 8.88 -7.51 13.89
C ILE A 40 7.94 -7.08 15.02
N ARG A 41 8.26 -7.41 16.27
CA ARG A 41 7.56 -6.88 17.46
C ARG A 41 8.12 -5.50 17.81
N ILE A 42 7.78 -4.48 17.04
CA ILE A 42 7.71 -3.12 17.58
C ILE A 42 6.23 -2.95 17.91
N ALA A 43 5.89 -2.79 19.19
CA ALA A 43 4.52 -2.94 19.70
C ALA A 43 3.47 -2.04 19.02
N ASP A 44 3.90 -1.01 18.28
CA ASP A 44 3.06 -0.02 17.60
C ASP A 44 3.11 -0.12 16.06
N LEU A 45 3.81 -1.13 15.55
CA LEU A 45 3.99 -1.36 14.13
C LEU A 45 3.05 -2.50 13.70
N HIS A 46 2.01 -2.13 12.95
CA HIS A 46 1.21 -3.07 12.15
C HIS A 46 1.18 -2.58 10.69
N ALA A 47 1.96 -3.22 9.82
CA ALA A 47 1.74 -3.11 8.39
C ALA A 47 0.36 -3.69 8.08
N ASP A 48 -0.39 -3.03 7.20
CA ASP A 48 -1.69 -3.57 6.80
C ASP A 48 -1.51 -4.82 5.96
N PHE A 49 -0.62 -4.80 4.95
CA PHE A 49 -0.33 -5.97 4.13
C PHE A 49 1.06 -5.99 3.46
N VAL A 50 1.63 -7.19 3.33
CA VAL A 50 2.81 -7.45 2.48
C VAL A 50 2.50 -8.58 1.49
N LEU A 51 2.71 -8.31 0.20
CA LEU A 51 2.43 -9.24 -0.90
C LEU A 51 3.71 -9.54 -1.68
N ARG A 52 3.86 -10.78 -2.13
CA ARG A 52 4.85 -11.16 -3.14
C ARG A 52 4.17 -11.42 -4.47
N THR A 53 4.70 -10.83 -5.53
CA THR A 53 4.39 -11.18 -6.91
C THR A 53 5.59 -11.89 -7.54
N ASN A 54 5.49 -12.26 -8.81
CA ASN A 54 6.62 -12.87 -9.55
C ASN A 54 7.85 -11.95 -9.65
N GLU A 55 7.67 -10.64 -9.50
CA GLU A 55 8.72 -9.64 -9.81
C GLU A 55 9.17 -8.84 -8.59
N LYS A 56 8.33 -8.71 -7.55
CA LYS A 56 8.54 -7.73 -6.48
C LYS A 56 7.74 -8.05 -5.23
N ILE A 57 8.16 -7.43 -4.14
CA ILE A 57 7.42 -7.41 -2.88
C ILE A 57 6.76 -6.05 -2.72
N LEU A 58 5.47 -6.07 -2.40
CA LEU A 58 4.63 -4.92 -2.18
C LEU A 58 4.37 -4.77 -0.68
N HIS A 59 4.60 -3.59 -0.15
CA HIS A 59 4.16 -3.17 1.18
C HIS A 59 3.00 -2.19 1.01
N VAL A 60 1.81 -2.52 1.52
CA VAL A 60 0.59 -1.74 1.28
C VAL A 60 0.00 -1.29 2.61
N GLU A 61 -0.30 0.00 2.72
CA GLU A 61 -0.85 0.65 3.90
C GLU A 61 -2.14 1.42 3.56
N PHE A 62 -3.19 1.28 4.36
CA PHE A 62 -4.46 1.99 4.20
C PHE A 62 -4.55 3.15 5.17
N GLN A 63 -4.82 4.36 4.66
CA GLN A 63 -4.86 5.55 5.50
C GLN A 63 -6.10 6.41 5.23
N GLN A 64 -6.81 6.77 6.30
CA GLN A 64 -7.90 7.77 6.29
C GLN A 64 -7.39 9.15 6.63
N GLU A 65 -6.48 9.22 7.60
CA GLU A 65 -5.76 10.41 7.99
C GLU A 65 -4.28 10.08 7.87
N MET A 66 -3.46 11.10 7.67
CA MET A 66 -2.03 10.91 7.51
C MET A 66 -1.27 11.83 8.45
N LYS A 67 -0.57 11.23 9.42
CA LYS A 67 0.33 11.95 10.31
C LYS A 67 1.77 11.70 9.88
N ARG A 68 2.68 12.57 10.33
CA ARG A 68 4.10 12.39 10.01
C ARG A 68 4.65 11.08 10.58
N ASP A 69 4.22 10.73 11.78
CA ASP A 69 4.60 9.49 12.46
C ASP A 69 4.19 8.23 11.67
N ASP A 70 3.04 8.24 11.01
CA ASP A 70 2.61 7.14 10.13
C ASP A 70 3.61 6.94 8.98
N LEU A 71 4.04 8.02 8.33
CA LEU A 71 4.99 7.98 7.24
C LEU A 71 6.39 7.51 7.68
N ASP A 72 6.87 7.99 8.84
CA ASP A 72 8.14 7.57 9.40
C ASP A 72 8.10 6.07 9.79
N ARG A 73 6.95 5.59 10.30
CA ARG A 73 6.68 4.18 10.52
C ARG A 73 6.74 3.36 9.23
N PHE A 74 6.14 3.82 8.14
CA PHE A 74 6.19 3.11 6.85
C PHE A 74 7.62 3.03 6.30
N PHE A 75 8.43 4.06 6.52
CA PHE A 75 9.83 4.07 6.13
C PHE A 75 10.64 3.01 6.90
N VAL A 76 10.47 2.95 8.23
CA VAL A 76 11.10 1.92 9.07
C VAL A 76 10.68 0.52 8.61
N TYR A 77 9.40 0.33 8.32
CA TYR A 77 8.88 -0.93 7.82
C TYR A 77 9.52 -1.35 6.50
N ASN A 78 9.60 -0.43 5.54
CA ASN A 78 10.24 -0.69 4.27
C ASN A 78 11.68 -1.20 4.46
N ALA A 79 12.46 -0.55 5.33
CA ALA A 79 13.83 -0.96 5.62
C ALA A 79 13.92 -2.35 6.27
N ILE A 80 13.02 -2.68 7.19
CA ILE A 80 13.00 -3.99 7.85
C ILE A 80 12.63 -5.09 6.84
N LEU A 81 11.61 -4.86 6.00
CA LEU A 81 11.21 -5.80 4.96
C LEU A 81 12.33 -6.00 3.93
N THR A 82 13.04 -4.93 3.54
CA THR A 82 14.22 -5.03 2.67
C THR A 82 15.30 -5.91 3.28
N ARG A 83 15.57 -5.75 4.58
CA ARG A 83 16.53 -6.60 5.29
C ARG A 83 16.05 -8.05 5.35
N GLN A 84 14.77 -8.29 5.64
CA GLN A 84 14.22 -9.63 5.82
C GLN A 84 14.22 -10.44 4.52
N PHE A 85 13.81 -9.83 3.42
CA PHE A 85 13.68 -10.51 2.14
C PHE A 85 14.90 -10.37 1.24
N HIS A 86 15.87 -9.52 1.60
CA HIS A 86 17.03 -9.19 0.75
C HIS A 86 16.64 -8.65 -0.64
N GLU A 87 15.49 -7.95 -0.71
CA GLU A 87 14.90 -7.41 -1.93
C GLU A 87 14.46 -5.95 -1.73
N SER A 88 14.38 -5.17 -2.82
CA SER A 88 13.78 -3.84 -2.78
C SER A 88 12.27 -3.94 -2.57
N ILE A 89 11.72 -3.14 -1.65
CA ILE A 89 10.30 -3.19 -1.29
C ILE A 89 9.58 -1.98 -1.88
N ASN A 90 8.50 -2.23 -2.63
CA ASN A 90 7.68 -1.16 -3.18
C ASN A 90 6.56 -0.83 -2.18
N THR A 91 6.60 0.36 -1.58
CA THR A 91 5.56 0.80 -0.64
C THR A 91 4.48 1.63 -1.32
N TYR A 92 3.23 1.24 -1.09
CA TYR A 92 2.02 1.89 -1.58
C TYR A 92 1.15 2.33 -0.41
N ILE A 93 0.66 3.56 -0.48
CA ILE A 93 -0.33 4.08 0.45
C ILE A 93 -1.65 4.21 -0.30
N ILE A 94 -2.66 3.46 0.13
CA ILE A 94 -4.03 3.60 -0.35
C ILE A 94 -4.74 4.59 0.55
N TYR A 95 -4.88 5.82 0.06
CA TYR A 95 -5.52 6.89 0.78
C TYR A 95 -7.03 6.91 0.49
N ILE A 96 -7.83 6.62 1.51
CA ILE A 96 -9.30 6.56 1.43
C ILE A 96 -9.97 7.74 2.15
N GLY A 97 -9.17 8.63 2.74
CA GLY A 97 -9.64 9.84 3.39
C GLY A 97 -10.18 10.88 2.43
N THR A 98 -10.86 11.87 3.00
CA THR A 98 -11.43 13.01 2.27
C THR A 98 -10.63 14.30 2.48
N VAL A 99 -9.65 14.28 3.39
CA VAL A 99 -8.80 15.44 3.66
C VAL A 99 -7.57 15.44 2.76
N LYS A 100 -6.95 16.62 2.61
CA LYS A 100 -5.77 16.76 1.76
C LYS A 100 -4.62 15.91 2.31
N ILE A 101 -4.03 15.11 1.44
CA ILE A 101 -2.85 14.30 1.75
C ILE A 101 -1.64 15.24 1.93
N PRO A 102 -0.94 15.21 3.07
CA PRO A 102 0.29 15.98 3.27
C PRO A 102 1.42 15.42 2.40
N ASP A 103 2.62 16.03 2.44
CA ASP A 103 3.77 15.48 1.71
C ASP A 103 4.16 14.09 2.24
N GLN A 104 4.18 13.10 1.35
CA GLN A 104 4.43 11.69 1.68
C GLN A 104 5.88 11.31 1.39
N ARG A 105 6.83 12.16 1.80
CA ARG A 105 8.25 11.93 1.57
C ARG A 105 9.07 12.09 2.85
N VAL A 106 9.98 11.15 3.07
CA VAL A 106 11.04 11.26 4.07
C VAL A 106 12.33 11.47 3.30
N ILE A 107 12.90 12.66 3.42
CA ILE A 107 14.12 13.06 2.72
C ILE A 107 15.13 13.52 3.78
N GLY A 108 16.22 12.78 3.90
CA GLY A 108 17.44 13.19 4.59
C GLY A 108 18.60 13.28 3.60
N GLU A 109 19.79 13.63 4.09
CA GLU A 109 20.98 13.73 3.23
C GLU A 109 21.39 12.37 2.64
N MET A 110 21.20 11.30 3.41
CA MET A 110 21.68 9.95 3.06
C MET A 110 20.56 8.97 2.69
N ALA A 111 19.31 9.36 2.91
CA ALA A 111 18.17 8.46 2.73
C ALA A 111 16.98 9.21 2.14
N ARG A 112 16.29 8.54 1.21
CA ARG A 112 15.06 9.02 0.60
C ARG A 112 14.05 7.89 0.56
N PHE A 113 12.85 8.17 1.03
CA PHE A 113 11.70 7.28 0.98
C PHE A 113 10.50 8.02 0.42
N GLU A 114 9.98 7.53 -0.70
CA GLU A 114 8.87 8.13 -1.46
C GLU A 114 7.86 7.05 -1.84
N PRO A 115 6.95 6.66 -0.92
CA PRO A 115 5.90 5.71 -1.22
C PRO A 115 4.95 6.22 -2.31
N ALA A 116 4.44 5.31 -3.14
CA ALA A 116 3.44 5.63 -4.13
C ALA A 116 2.08 5.83 -3.46
N VAL A 117 1.43 6.97 -3.69
CA VAL A 117 0.14 7.29 -3.07
C VAL A 117 -0.98 7.12 -4.08
N ILE A 118 -1.95 6.28 -3.74
CA ILE A 118 -3.16 6.05 -4.52
C ILE A 118 -4.34 6.65 -3.77
N GLU A 119 -4.82 7.79 -4.26
CA GLU A 119 -6.03 8.42 -3.75
C GLU A 119 -7.26 7.70 -4.33
N TYR A 120 -8.00 6.98 -3.48
CA TYR A 120 -9.09 6.09 -3.87
C TYR A 120 -10.21 6.83 -4.61
N SER A 121 -10.60 8.01 -4.12
CA SER A 121 -11.63 8.86 -4.75
C SER A 121 -11.26 9.21 -6.19
N ARG A 122 -10.02 9.60 -6.42
CA ARG A 122 -9.48 9.95 -7.73
C ARG A 122 -9.32 8.73 -8.63
N TRP A 123 -8.96 7.58 -8.06
CA TRP A 123 -8.89 6.32 -8.79
C TRP A 123 -10.27 5.93 -9.33
N ILE A 124 -11.32 5.96 -8.50
CA ILE A 124 -12.70 5.67 -8.95
C ILE A 124 -13.09 6.59 -10.10
N GLN A 125 -12.88 7.90 -9.94
CA GLN A 125 -13.22 8.87 -10.99
C GLN A 125 -12.54 8.52 -12.32
N LYS A 126 -11.26 8.14 -12.31
CA LYS A 126 -10.55 7.69 -13.51
C LYS A 126 -11.17 6.41 -14.10
N GLN A 127 -11.54 5.44 -13.28
CA GLN A 127 -12.17 4.20 -13.79
C GLN A 127 -13.55 4.45 -14.39
N CYS A 128 -14.38 5.29 -13.76
CA CYS A 128 -15.67 5.71 -14.30
C CYS A 128 -15.51 6.40 -15.67
N LEU A 129 -14.55 7.33 -15.78
CA LEU A 129 -14.26 8.01 -17.05
C LEU A 129 -13.74 7.04 -18.12
N ARG A 130 -12.90 6.06 -17.76
CA ARG A 130 -12.44 5.02 -18.70
C ARG A 130 -13.60 4.19 -19.21
N ARG A 131 -14.52 3.78 -18.34
CA ARG A 131 -15.72 3.02 -18.75
C ARG A 131 -16.61 3.83 -19.69
N GLN A 132 -16.85 5.09 -19.37
CA GLN A 132 -17.66 5.96 -20.23
C GLN A 132 -17.04 6.14 -21.63
N LYS A 133 -15.72 6.25 -21.72
CA LYS A 133 -15.02 6.33 -23.02
C LYS A 133 -15.18 5.04 -23.84
N VAL A 134 -15.02 3.88 -23.20
CA VAL A 134 -15.23 2.57 -23.83
C VAL A 134 -16.68 2.41 -24.31
N GLU A 135 -17.66 2.82 -23.50
CA GLU A 135 -19.09 2.79 -23.87
C GLU A 135 -19.44 3.75 -25.01
N MET A 136 -18.73 4.88 -25.12
CA MET A 136 -18.88 5.84 -26.22
C MET A 136 -18.03 5.50 -27.46
N GLY A 137 -17.25 4.41 -27.44
CA GLY A 137 -16.38 4.00 -28.54
C GLY A 137 -15.21 4.96 -28.82
N ILE A 138 -14.74 5.69 -27.80
CA ILE A 138 -13.63 6.67 -27.89
C ILE A 138 -12.41 6.18 -27.13
#